data_AF-A0A2U1YUJ8-F1
#
_entry.id   AF-A0A2U1YUJ8-F1
#
_cell.length_a   1.000
_cell.length_b   1.000
_cell.length_c   1.000
_cell.angle_alpha   90.00
_cell.angle_beta   90.00
_cell.angle_gamma   90.00
#
_symmetry.space_group_name_H-M   'P 1'
#
loop_
_entity.id
_entity.type
_entity.pdbx_description
1 polymer ?
#
loop_
_entity_poly.entity_id
_entity_poly.type
_entity_poly.pdbx_seq_one_letter_code
_entity_poly.pdbx_strand_id
1 'polypeptide(L)' 'MNLDTFLRQEQMTEVQFAERAGISQSAVNKYRNGKRVPRPATQVKIQRATSGAVTPLDWLPAEAVAGLPK' A
#
# COMPACT_ATOMS: atom_id res chain seq x y z
N MET A 1 -5.68 -4.50 5.62
CA MET A 1 -5.91 -4.64 4.16
C MET A 1 -4.59 -4.32 3.48
N ASN A 2 -3.98 -5.23 2.72
CA ASN A 2 -2.69 -4.93 2.08
C ASN A 2 -2.88 -4.45 0.62
N LEU A 3 -1.82 -3.86 0.06
CA LEU A 3 -1.85 -3.31 -1.30
C LEU A 3 -2.16 -4.36 -2.37
N ASP A 4 -1.68 -5.60 -2.22
CA ASP A 4 -1.98 -6.67 -3.18
C ASP A 4 -3.47 -7.02 -3.22
N THR A 5 -4.08 -7.15 -2.04
CA THR A 5 -5.51 -7.42 -1.91
C THR A 5 -6.35 -6.29 -2.51
N PHE A 6 -6.01 -5.03 -2.23
CA PHE A 6 -6.69 -3.87 -2.80
C PHE A 6 -6.66 -3.89 -4.34
N LEU A 7 -5.48 -4.10 -4.94
CA LEU A 7 -5.34 -4.14 -6.41
C LEU A 7 -6.18 -5.26 -7.05
N ARG A 8 -6.26 -6.43 -6.41
CA ARG A 8 -7.06 -7.55 -6.90
C ARG A 8 -8.57 -7.27 -6.82
N GLN A 9 -9.03 -6.67 -5.71
CA GLN A 9 -10.44 -6.33 -5.51
C GLN A 9 -10.92 -5.28 -6.52
N GLU A 10 -10.10 -4.26 -6.75
CA GLU A 10 -10.38 -3.20 -7.72
C GLU A 10 -10.09 -3.61 -9.17
N GLN A 11 -9.63 -4.85 -9.40
CA GLN A 11 -9.16 -5.36 -10.71
C GLN A 11 -8.17 -4.40 -11.40
N MET A 12 -7.33 -3.75 -10.59
CA MET A 12 -6.45 -2.68 -11.01
C MET A 12 -5.04 -3.20 -11.26
N THR A 13 -4.48 -2.86 -12.42
CA THR A 13 -3.09 -3.17 -12.74
C THR A 13 -2.13 -2.28 -11.94
N GLU A 14 -0.88 -2.72 -11.84
CA GLU A 14 0.16 -1.93 -11.15
C GLU A 14 0.43 -0.59 -11.85
N VAL A 15 0.30 -0.52 -13.18
CA VAL A 15 0.48 0.70 -13.97
C VAL A 15 -0.63 1.69 -13.66
N GLN A 16 -1.89 1.26 -13.73
CA GLN A 16 -3.04 2.10 -13.41
C GLN A 16 -2.96 2.65 -11.98
N PHE A 17 -2.57 1.81 -11.02
CA PHE A 17 -2.39 2.27 -9.65
C PHE A 17 -1.21 3.23 -9.49
N ALA A 18 -0.11 2.98 -10.19
CA ALA A 18 1.06 3.86 -10.17
C ALA A 18 0.72 5.28 -10.66
N GLU A 19 -0.05 5.37 -11.76
CA GLU A 19 -0.59 6.63 -12.27
C GLU A 19 -1.51 7.30 -11.24
N ARG A 20 -2.47 6.54 -10.68
CA ARG A 20 -3.40 7.03 -9.64
C ARG A 20 -2.69 7.56 -8.40
N ALA A 21 -1.63 6.89 -7.95
CA ALA A 21 -0.89 7.25 -6.74
C ALA A 21 0.29 8.21 -6.99
N GLY A 22 0.61 8.54 -8.24
CA GLY A 22 1.74 9.39 -8.60
C GLY A 22 3.09 8.81 -8.13
N ILE A 23 3.30 7.53 -8.39
CA ILE A 23 4.53 6.77 -8.11
C ILE A 23 4.89 5.87 -9.31
N SER A 24 6.04 5.18 -9.27
CA SER A 24 6.42 4.28 -10.37
C SER A 24 5.79 2.89 -10.22
N GLN A 25 5.50 2.22 -11.35
CA GLN A 25 4.99 0.84 -11.35
C GLN A 25 5.95 -0.13 -10.66
N SER A 26 7.26 0.03 -10.84
CA SER A 26 8.27 -0.79 -10.12
C SER A 26 8.18 -0.62 -8.61
N ALA A 27 7.83 0.57 -8.11
CA ALA A 27 7.61 0.79 -6.68
C ALA A 27 6.36 0.03 -6.21
N VAL A 28 5.25 0.12 -6.95
CA VAL A 28 4.01 -0.64 -6.67
C VAL A 28 4.30 -2.14 -6.59
N ASN A 29 5.04 -2.68 -7.57
CA ASN A 29 5.42 -4.10 -7.58
C ASN A 29 6.22 -4.50 -6.34
N LYS A 30 7.19 -3.68 -5.92
CA LYS A 30 7.99 -3.96 -4.72
C LYS A 30 7.15 -3.92 -3.44
N TYR A 31 6.20 -3.00 -3.35
CA TYR A 31 5.36 -2.82 -2.16
C TYR A 31 4.31 -3.91 -2.02
N ARG A 32 3.59 -4.26 -3.10
CA ARG A 32 2.56 -5.32 -3.04
C ARG A 32 3.15 -6.69 -2.70
N ASN A 33 4.39 -6.94 -3.14
CA ASN A 33 5.09 -8.21 -2.90
C ASN A 33 5.89 -8.21 -1.58
N GLY A 34 5.77 -7.17 -0.75
CA GLY A 34 6.50 -7.07 0.52
C GLY A 34 8.02 -6.96 0.39
N LYS A 35 8.57 -6.80 -0.84
CA LYS A 35 10.02 -6.70 -1.08
C LYS A 35 10.63 -5.42 -0.53
N ARG A 36 9.79 -4.41 -0.24
CA ARG A 36 10.21 -3.13 0.33
C ARG A 36 9.05 -2.48 1.08
N VAL A 37 9.35 -1.81 2.19
CA VAL A 37 8.42 -0.90 2.87
C VAL A 37 8.49 0.49 2.21
N PRO A 38 7.35 1.12 1.83
CA PRO A 38 7.34 2.47 1.29
C PRO A 38 7.81 3.49 2.33
N ARG A 39 8.45 4.57 1.87
CA ARG A 39 8.77 5.71 2.76
C ARG A 39 7.48 6.40 3.23
N PRO A 40 7.48 7.12 4.36
CA PRO A 40 6.28 7.78 4.89
C PRO A 40 5.53 8.65 3.86
N ALA A 41 6.25 9.48 3.08
CA ALA A 41 5.64 10.28 2.02
C ALA A 41 4.91 9.43 0.95
N THR A 42 5.45 8.25 0.63
CA THR A 42 4.83 7.31 -0.30
C THR A 42 3.63 6.58 0.33
N GLN A 43 3.70 6.26 1.63
CA GLN A 43 2.56 5.67 2.35
C GLN A 43 1.36 6.62 2.34
N VAL A 44 1.58 7.93 2.53
CA VAL A 44 0.51 8.95 2.44
C VAL A 44 -0.10 9.01 1.03
N LYS A 45 0.72 8.94 -0.02
CA LYS A 45 0.22 8.87 -1.41
C LYS A 45 -0.65 7.64 -1.63
N ILE A 46 -0.20 6.47 -1.17
CA ILE A 46 -0.96 5.21 -1.29
C ILE A 46 -2.25 5.28 -0.49
N GLN A 47 -2.22 5.79 0.74
CA GLN A 47 -3.42 5.94 1.56
C GLN A 47 -4.46 6.85 0.89
N ARG A 48 -4.04 7.98 0.33
CA ARG A 48 -4.94 8.86 -0.43
C ARG A 48 -5.47 8.19 -1.69
N ALA A 49 -4.61 7.54 -2.46
CA ALA A 49 -5.01 6.84 -3.69
C ALA A 49 -6.00 5.71 -3.42
N THR A 50 -5.91 5.06 -2.27
CA THR A 50 -6.79 3.95 -1.85
C THR A 50 -7.97 4.40 -1.00
N SER A 51 -8.20 5.72 -0.85
CA SER A 51 -9.24 6.28 0.01
C SER A 51 -9.20 5.77 1.45
N GLY A 52 -8.00 5.50 1.98
CA GLY A 52 -7.78 4.97 3.32
C GLY A 52 -7.86 3.45 3.44
N ALA A 53 -8.17 2.71 2.36
CA ALA A 53 -8.24 1.25 2.41
C ALA A 53 -6.88 0.61 2.72
N VAL A 54 -5.79 1.20 2.27
CA VAL A 54 -4.43 0.80 2.65
C VAL A 54 -3.78 1.93 3.43
N THR A 55 -3.40 1.65 4.67
CA THR A 55 -2.87 2.60 5.63
C THR A 55 -1.41 2.31 5.97
N PRO A 56 -0.64 3.28 6.52
CA PRO A 56 0.72 3.04 6.97
C PRO A 56 0.88 1.81 7.90
N LEU A 57 -0.16 1.47 8.67
CA LEU A 57 -0.17 0.33 9.58
C LEU A 57 -0.13 -1.02 8.84
N ASP A 58 -0.60 -1.08 7.59
CA ASP A 58 -0.61 -2.32 6.80
C ASP A 58 0.79 -2.76 6.34
N TRP A 59 1.83 -1.95 6.59
CA TRP A 59 3.24 -2.31 6.39
C TRP A 59 4.00 -2.59 7.68
N LEU A 60 3.34 -2.53 8.84
CA LEU A 60 3.97 -2.89 10.11
C LEU A 60 3.97 -4.41 10.31
N PRO A 61 5.00 -4.97 10.98
CA PRO A 61 4.98 -6.35 11.42
C PRO A 61 3.79 -6.61 12.36
N ALA A 62 3.24 -7.83 12.33
CA ALA A 62 2.10 -8.20 13.17
C ALA A 62 2.40 -8.02 14.68
N GLU A 63 3.65 -8.23 15.09
CA GLU A 63 4.07 -8.04 16.48
C GLU A 63 4.11 -6.57 16.91
N ALA A 64 4.32 -5.63 15.99
CA ALA A 64 4.31 -4.20 16.28
C ALA A 64 2.89 -3.62 16.48
N VAL A 65 1.85 -4.28 15.95
CA VAL A 65 0.45 -3.82 16.02
C VAL A 65 -0.37 -4.51 17.11
N ALA A 66 0.18 -5.53 17.79
CA ALA A 66 -0.53 -6.33 18.80
C ALA A 66 -1.02 -5.53 20.04
N GLY A 67 -0.59 -4.28 20.22
CA GLY A 67 -0.97 -3.41 21.34
C GLY A 67 -1.78 -2.16 20.99
N LEU A 68 -2.16 -1.95 19.73
CA LEU A 68 -2.92 -0.77 19.30
C LEU A 68 -4.42 -1.06 19.23
N PRO A 69 -5.30 -0.15 19.71
CA PRO A 69 -6.74 -0.27 19.49
C PRO A 69 -7.04 -0.24 17.97
N LYS A 70 -7.90 -1.16 17.54
CA LYS A 70 -8.35 -1.30 16.14
C LYS A 70 -9.31 -0.18 15.74
#